data_AF-X0X398-F1
#
_entry.id   AF-X0X398-F1
#
_cell.length_a   1.000
_cell.length_b   1.000
_cell.length_c   1.000
_cell.angle_alpha   90.00
_cell.angle_beta   90.00
_cell.angle_gamma   90.00
#
_symmetry.space_group_name_H-M   'P 1'
#
loop_
_entity.id
_entity.type
_entity.pdbx_description
1 polymer ?
#
loop_
_entity_poly.entity_id
_entity_poly.type
_entity_poly.pdbx_seq_one_letter_code
_entity_poly.pdbx_strand_id
1 'polypeptide(L)'
;FNYDIGVQLGDLLDYDHETIAAFQKYVAQLNYSSKDKHYWYHVGGNNDENSVLNDGVSIDNEYYRKYIDPAGEFTAISGIDNTKRPYPITGTYERYYFDVGNIRFLFLSDRNDLPAPYGRGEGGFFVDGAITLDTYKWFVEQIIKNPDRIIAVNCHHPLKDTTIGTGIDESWQGQYMTRYNPKYKNDPEKRLQPTLHQVYDVDKFDSPKFKNLLSQNTGIVDMWISGHVHHLVEEIFNGKGKYACAYGGHHFNV
;
A
#
# COMPACT_ATOMS: atom_id res chain seq x y z
N PHE A 1 -3.61 21.56 -12.20
CA PHE A 1 -2.26 21.61 -11.61
C PHE A 1 -1.26 21.07 -12.61
N ASN A 2 -0.05 21.63 -12.67
CA ASN A 2 1.05 21.03 -13.43
C ASN A 2 1.78 20.04 -12.51
N TYR A 3 2.08 18.85 -13.00
CA TYR A 3 2.80 17.81 -12.26
C TYR A 3 3.60 16.93 -13.22
N ASP A 4 4.68 16.34 -12.72
CA ASP A 4 5.58 15.48 -13.50
C ASP A 4 5.26 13.99 -13.34
N ILE A 5 4.77 13.60 -12.16
CA ILE A 5 4.27 12.26 -11.83
C ILE A 5 3.06 12.38 -10.89
N GLY A 6 2.13 11.44 -10.99
CA GLY A 6 1.07 11.20 -10.02
C GLY A 6 1.34 9.89 -9.29
N VAL A 7 1.14 9.89 -7.97
CA VAL A 7 1.20 8.68 -7.14
C VAL A 7 -0.18 8.44 -6.58
N GLN A 8 -0.69 7.23 -6.75
CA GLN A 8 -1.93 6.77 -6.16
C GLN A 8 -1.59 5.63 -5.17
N LEU A 9 -2.10 5.75 -3.94
CA LEU A 9 -1.74 4.91 -2.79
C LEU A 9 -2.81 3.89 -2.38
N GLY A 10 -3.47 3.22 -3.33
CA GLY A 10 -4.50 2.21 -3.09
C GLY A 10 -5.90 2.77 -2.79
N ASP A 11 -6.85 1.86 -2.61
CA ASP A 11 -8.28 2.13 -2.41
C ASP A 11 -8.88 2.96 -3.55
N LEU A 12 -8.63 2.51 -4.78
CA LEU A 12 -9.15 3.12 -6.01
C LEU A 12 -10.66 2.98 -6.11
N LEU A 13 -11.15 1.82 -5.66
CA LEU A 13 -12.55 1.47 -5.64
C LEU A 13 -13.00 1.28 -4.19
N ASP A 14 -14.30 1.40 -3.96
CA ASP A 14 -14.90 0.95 -2.70
C ASP A 14 -15.09 -0.56 -2.77
N TYR A 15 -15.04 -1.22 -1.61
CA TYR A 15 -15.01 -2.69 -1.50
C TYR A 15 -16.25 -3.35 -2.12
N ASP A 16 -17.39 -2.68 -2.27
CA ASP A 16 -18.62 -3.21 -2.89
C ASP A 16 -18.71 -2.91 -4.40
N HIS A 17 -17.71 -2.23 -4.95
CA HIS A 17 -17.70 -1.75 -6.33
C HIS A 17 -16.55 -2.31 -7.17
N GLU A 18 -15.84 -3.33 -6.69
CA GLU A 18 -14.73 -4.00 -7.38
C GLU A 18 -15.21 -4.84 -8.58
N THR A 19 -15.62 -4.13 -9.63
CA THR A 19 -16.12 -4.69 -10.88
C THR A 19 -15.25 -4.24 -12.03
N ILE A 20 -15.19 -5.03 -13.10
CA ILE A 20 -14.50 -4.66 -14.34
C ILE A 20 -14.91 -3.25 -14.80
N ALA A 21 -16.20 -2.95 -14.76
CA ALA A 21 -16.74 -1.67 -15.18
C ALA A 21 -16.27 -0.51 -14.29
N ALA A 22 -16.09 -0.73 -12.98
CA ALA A 22 -15.58 0.28 -12.07
C ALA A 22 -14.09 0.55 -12.29
N PHE A 23 -13.27 -0.50 -12.43
CA PHE A 23 -11.85 -0.34 -12.79
C PHE A 23 -11.67 0.40 -14.12
N GLN A 24 -12.46 0.05 -15.14
CA GLN A 24 -12.44 0.75 -16.42
C GLN A 24 -12.86 2.23 -16.31
N LYS A 25 -13.86 2.54 -15.47
CA LYS A 25 -14.27 3.92 -15.18
C LYS A 25 -13.14 4.70 -14.49
N TYR A 26 -12.47 4.10 -13.51
CA TYR A 26 -11.30 4.71 -12.87
C TYR A 26 -10.20 5.04 -13.89
N VAL A 27 -9.81 4.08 -14.73
CA VAL A 27 -8.80 4.31 -15.78
C VAL A 27 -9.26 5.40 -16.76
N ALA A 28 -10.55 5.45 -17.09
CA ALA A 28 -11.09 6.52 -17.93
C ALA A 28 -11.00 7.90 -17.27
N GLN A 29 -11.17 7.98 -15.94
CA GLN A 29 -11.01 9.23 -15.17
C GLN A 29 -9.57 9.76 -15.24
N LEU A 30 -8.56 8.88 -15.24
CA LEU A 30 -7.15 9.29 -15.38
C LEU A 30 -6.89 10.04 -16.69
N ASN A 31 -7.62 9.72 -17.76
CA ASN A 31 -7.48 10.41 -19.05
C ASN A 31 -8.01 11.86 -19.04
N TYR A 32 -8.77 12.26 -18.01
CA TYR A 32 -9.19 13.65 -17.81
C TYR A 32 -8.18 14.47 -17.02
N SER A 33 -7.12 13.84 -16.51
CA SER A 33 -6.02 14.59 -15.90
C SER A 33 -5.28 15.42 -16.94
N SER A 34 -4.51 16.42 -16.49
CA SER A 34 -3.68 17.25 -17.38
C SER A 34 -2.54 16.47 -18.06
N LYS A 35 -2.27 15.24 -17.60
CA LYS A 35 -1.38 14.25 -18.21
C LYS A 35 -2.16 12.96 -18.45
N ASP A 36 -1.62 12.08 -19.28
CA ASP A 36 -2.23 10.77 -19.53
C ASP A 36 -1.99 9.78 -18.37
N LYS A 37 -2.69 8.64 -18.40
CA LYS A 37 -2.63 7.58 -17.39
C LYS A 37 -1.24 6.99 -17.12
N HIS A 38 -0.28 7.09 -18.03
CA HIS A 38 1.10 6.59 -17.82
C HIS A 38 1.90 7.45 -16.85
N TYR A 39 1.44 8.67 -16.56
CA TYR A 39 2.05 9.55 -15.55
C TYR A 39 1.64 9.16 -14.12
N TRP A 40 0.70 8.23 -13.95
CA TRP A 40 0.21 7.76 -12.66
C TRP A 40 0.81 6.41 -12.29
N TYR A 41 1.41 6.35 -11.10
CA TYR A 41 2.01 5.16 -10.50
C TYR A 41 1.18 4.72 -9.30
N HIS A 42 0.89 3.43 -9.19
CA HIS A 42 -0.13 2.90 -8.27
C HIS A 42 0.47 1.82 -7.36
N VAL A 43 0.04 1.80 -6.10
CA VAL A 43 0.04 0.60 -5.24
C VAL A 43 -1.41 0.15 -5.05
N GLY A 44 -1.64 -1.16 -4.91
CA GLY A 44 -2.98 -1.67 -4.58
C GLY A 44 -3.28 -1.46 -3.10
N GLY A 45 -4.54 -1.13 -2.78
CA GLY A 45 -5.06 -1.12 -1.41
C GLY A 45 -6.01 -2.27 -1.14
N ASN A 46 -6.47 -2.40 0.11
CA ASN A 46 -7.34 -3.51 0.51
C ASN A 46 -8.66 -3.56 -0.27
N ASN A 47 -9.16 -2.41 -0.77
CA ASN A 47 -10.38 -2.35 -1.58
C ASN A 47 -10.12 -2.54 -3.08
N ASP A 48 -8.89 -2.87 -3.49
CA ASP A 48 -8.55 -3.12 -4.89
C ASP A 48 -8.33 -4.60 -5.18
N GLU A 49 -8.45 -5.48 -4.18
CA GLU A 49 -7.94 -6.86 -4.24
C GLU A 49 -9.00 -7.96 -4.50
N ASN A 50 -10.05 -7.65 -5.23
CA ASN A 50 -11.22 -8.50 -5.58
C ASN A 50 -12.12 -8.94 -4.41
N SER A 51 -12.56 -8.01 -3.54
CA SER A 51 -13.35 -8.32 -2.34
C SER A 51 -14.80 -8.71 -2.59
N VAL A 52 -15.43 -8.14 -3.63
CA VAL A 52 -16.81 -8.51 -4.03
C VAL A 52 -16.88 -9.86 -4.74
N LEU A 53 -15.87 -10.16 -5.54
CA LEU A 53 -15.88 -11.29 -6.47
C LEU A 53 -15.45 -12.60 -5.80
N ASN A 54 -15.58 -12.69 -4.47
CA ASN A 54 -15.15 -13.77 -3.58
C ASN A 54 -15.83 -15.12 -3.89
N ASP A 55 -15.55 -15.65 -5.09
CA ASP A 55 -15.88 -16.96 -5.60
C ASP A 55 -14.88 -18.02 -5.11
N GLY A 56 -13.89 -17.61 -4.32
CA GLY A 56 -12.82 -18.46 -3.79
C GLY A 56 -11.70 -18.76 -4.80
N VAL A 57 -11.63 -18.05 -5.93
CA VAL A 57 -10.76 -18.42 -7.07
C VAL A 57 -9.64 -17.38 -7.34
N SER A 58 -9.83 -16.09 -7.06
CA SER A 58 -8.82 -15.06 -7.38
C SER A 58 -7.71 -14.95 -6.32
N ILE A 59 -6.78 -15.90 -6.32
CA ILE A 59 -5.43 -15.69 -5.76
C ILE A 59 -4.66 -14.79 -6.73
N ASP A 60 -3.80 -13.87 -6.25
CA ASP A 60 -2.86 -13.07 -7.08
C ASP A 60 -3.41 -11.78 -7.69
N ASN A 61 -4.46 -11.21 -7.07
CA ASN A 61 -5.06 -9.91 -7.37
C ASN A 61 -5.27 -9.62 -8.89
N GLU A 62 -5.90 -10.58 -9.59
CA GLU A 62 -5.91 -10.64 -11.05
C GLU A 62 -6.56 -9.42 -11.73
N TYR A 63 -7.71 -8.94 -11.26
CA TYR A 63 -8.40 -7.80 -11.91
C TYR A 63 -7.62 -6.50 -11.76
N TYR A 64 -7.09 -6.20 -10.58
CA TYR A 64 -6.23 -5.03 -10.39
C TYR A 64 -5.05 -5.06 -11.37
N ARG A 65 -4.37 -6.21 -11.48
CA ARG A 65 -3.28 -6.39 -12.46
C ARG A 65 -3.73 -6.24 -13.89
N LYS A 66 -4.91 -6.76 -14.28
CA LYS A 66 -5.40 -6.68 -15.66
C LYS A 66 -5.86 -5.29 -16.07
N TYR A 67 -6.50 -4.55 -15.17
CA TYR A 67 -7.20 -3.32 -15.52
C TYR A 67 -6.47 -2.06 -15.06
N ILE A 68 -5.90 -2.05 -13.86
CA ILE A 68 -5.04 -0.95 -13.37
C ILE A 68 -3.62 -1.13 -13.87
N ASP A 69 -3.12 -2.36 -13.82
CA ASP A 69 -1.89 -2.79 -14.47
C ASP A 69 -0.68 -1.89 -14.17
N PRO A 70 -0.28 -1.74 -12.90
CA PRO A 70 0.79 -0.82 -12.52
C PRO A 70 2.11 -1.10 -13.26
N ALA A 71 2.38 -2.38 -13.58
CA ALA A 71 3.60 -2.81 -14.26
C ALA A 71 3.50 -2.85 -15.80
N GLY A 72 2.31 -2.74 -16.39
CA GLY A 72 2.11 -2.92 -17.82
C GLY A 72 2.22 -4.38 -18.29
N GLU A 73 1.87 -5.34 -17.43
CA GLU A 73 1.82 -6.78 -17.73
C GLU A 73 0.67 -7.12 -18.71
N PHE A 74 -0.42 -6.34 -18.65
CA PHE A 74 -1.65 -6.57 -19.42
C PHE A 74 -1.98 -5.38 -20.33
N THR A 75 -0.97 -4.78 -20.98
CA THR A 75 -1.09 -3.58 -21.83
C THR A 75 -2.24 -3.66 -22.86
N ALA A 76 -2.53 -4.83 -23.43
CA ALA A 76 -3.61 -4.98 -24.40
C ALA A 76 -5.01 -4.73 -23.80
N ILE A 77 -5.17 -4.92 -22.49
CA ILE A 77 -6.41 -4.75 -21.72
C ILE A 77 -6.43 -3.37 -21.05
N SER A 78 -5.40 -3.06 -20.25
CA SER A 78 -5.30 -1.82 -19.47
C SER A 78 -4.98 -0.60 -20.34
N GLY A 79 -4.29 -0.82 -21.46
CA GLY A 79 -3.63 0.21 -22.25
C GLY A 79 -2.49 0.92 -21.52
N ILE A 80 -1.99 0.39 -20.40
CA ILE A 80 -0.79 0.86 -19.71
C ILE A 80 0.43 0.23 -20.37
N ASP A 81 1.24 1.07 -20.99
CA ASP A 81 2.50 0.70 -21.63
C ASP A 81 3.67 1.32 -20.87
N ASN A 82 4.46 0.48 -20.20
CA ASN A 82 5.58 0.94 -19.38
C ASN A 82 6.59 1.79 -20.17
N THR A 83 6.72 1.58 -21.48
CA THR A 83 7.64 2.34 -22.34
C THR A 83 7.17 3.77 -22.62
N LYS A 84 5.90 4.08 -22.34
CA LYS A 84 5.31 5.42 -22.49
C LYS A 84 5.31 6.23 -21.21
N ARG A 85 5.71 5.64 -20.08
CA ARG A 85 5.82 6.36 -18.81
C ARG A 85 6.94 7.40 -18.91
N PRO A 86 6.79 8.57 -18.26
CA PRO A 86 7.90 9.53 -18.15
C PRO A 86 9.14 8.90 -17.50
N TYR A 87 8.91 8.01 -16.53
CA TYR A 87 9.93 7.18 -15.90
C TYR A 87 9.47 5.71 -15.91
N PRO A 88 10.00 4.87 -16.82
CA PRO A 88 9.66 3.45 -16.87
C PRO A 88 9.99 2.73 -15.56
N ILE A 89 9.14 1.80 -15.15
CA ILE A 89 9.31 1.02 -13.93
C ILE A 89 10.13 -0.24 -14.18
N THR A 90 10.76 -0.75 -13.13
CA THR A 90 11.38 -2.08 -13.07
C THR A 90 10.79 -2.86 -11.89
N GLY A 91 10.18 -4.01 -12.18
CA GLY A 91 9.59 -4.87 -11.16
C GLY A 91 8.29 -5.54 -11.62
N THR A 92 7.44 -5.85 -10.65
CA THR A 92 6.12 -6.48 -10.83
C THR A 92 5.05 -5.62 -10.16
N TYR A 93 3.78 -6.03 -10.22
CA TYR A 93 2.69 -5.32 -9.53
C TYR A 93 2.84 -5.33 -7.99
N GLU A 94 3.45 -6.38 -7.42
CA GLU A 94 3.70 -6.46 -5.97
C GLU A 94 4.75 -5.45 -5.52
N ARG A 95 5.74 -5.22 -6.38
CA ARG A 95 6.89 -4.38 -6.07
C ARG A 95 7.59 -3.88 -7.31
N TYR A 96 7.78 -2.58 -7.40
CA TYR A 96 8.55 -1.99 -8.48
C TYR A 96 9.23 -0.71 -8.03
N TYR A 97 10.18 -0.25 -8.84
CA TYR A 97 10.78 1.04 -8.67
C TYR A 97 10.88 1.81 -9.98
N PHE A 98 11.01 3.12 -9.87
CA PHE A 98 11.52 3.98 -10.92
C PHE A 98 12.36 5.09 -10.29
N ASP A 99 13.20 5.72 -11.11
CA ASP A 99 14.12 6.77 -10.67
C ASP A 99 13.76 8.11 -11.30
N VAL A 100 13.76 9.17 -10.48
CA VAL A 100 13.65 10.57 -10.91
C VAL A 100 14.85 11.33 -10.39
N GLY A 101 15.82 11.60 -11.27
CA GLY A 101 17.11 12.14 -10.84
C GLY A 101 17.80 11.21 -9.83
N ASN A 102 18.08 11.71 -8.62
CA ASN A 102 18.68 10.93 -7.53
C ASN A 102 17.65 10.31 -6.56
N ILE A 103 16.35 10.43 -6.83
CA ILE A 103 15.29 9.84 -6.02
C ILE A 103 14.91 8.49 -6.62
N ARG A 104 14.91 7.43 -5.80
CA ARG A 104 14.30 6.15 -6.13
C ARG A 104 12.96 6.03 -5.42
N PHE A 105 11.90 5.95 -6.22
CA PHE A 105 10.58 5.61 -5.70
C PHE A 105 10.44 4.09 -5.66
N LEU A 106 10.19 3.55 -4.48
CA LEU A 106 9.84 2.15 -4.27
C LEU A 106 8.32 2.07 -4.09
N PHE A 107 7.69 1.13 -4.76
CA PHE A 107 6.27 0.83 -4.60
C PHE A 107 6.17 -0.57 -4.02
N LEU A 108 5.47 -0.70 -2.91
CA LEU A 108 5.20 -1.95 -2.21
C LEU A 108 3.68 -2.11 -2.14
N SER A 109 3.14 -3.08 -2.88
CA SER A 109 1.73 -3.42 -2.74
C SER A 109 1.57 -4.36 -1.55
N ASP A 110 0.70 -3.98 -0.63
CA ASP A 110 0.19 -4.88 0.39
C ASP A 110 -0.51 -6.07 -0.29
N ARG A 111 -0.56 -7.20 0.39
CA ARG A 111 -1.13 -8.45 -0.08
C ARG A 111 -2.34 -8.81 0.79
N ASN A 112 -3.35 -7.96 0.77
CA ASN A 112 -4.62 -8.15 1.47
C ASN A 112 -5.45 -9.32 0.87
N ASP A 113 -5.10 -9.83 -0.31
CA ASP A 113 -5.64 -11.04 -0.94
C ASP A 113 -5.16 -12.35 -0.28
N LEU A 114 -4.15 -12.27 0.60
CA LEU A 114 -3.66 -13.40 1.40
C LEU A 114 -4.66 -13.84 2.46
N PRO A 115 -4.56 -15.09 2.97
CA PRO A 115 -5.41 -15.54 4.06
C PRO A 115 -5.11 -14.80 5.37
N ALA A 116 -6.11 -14.78 6.24
CA ALA A 116 -5.99 -14.32 7.61
C ALA A 116 -4.82 -14.98 8.36
N PRO A 117 -4.13 -14.24 9.24
CA PRO A 117 -4.43 -12.87 9.67
C PRO A 117 -3.84 -11.76 8.79
N TYR A 118 -3.10 -12.11 7.73
CA TYR A 118 -2.34 -11.15 6.91
C TYR A 118 -3.18 -10.38 5.90
N GLY A 119 -4.32 -10.94 5.54
CA GLY A 119 -5.30 -10.40 4.61
C GLY A 119 -6.64 -11.05 4.92
N ARG A 120 -7.49 -11.30 3.94
CA ARG A 120 -8.86 -11.75 4.18
C ARG A 120 -9.03 -13.00 5.03
N GLY A 121 -10.05 -12.99 5.88
CA GLY A 121 -10.57 -14.19 6.53
C GLY A 121 -12.08 -14.21 6.65
N GLU A 122 -12.58 -15.03 7.58
CA GLU A 122 -14.02 -15.33 7.70
C GLU A 122 -14.85 -14.06 7.91
N GLY A 123 -15.68 -13.72 6.91
CA GLY A 123 -16.51 -12.51 6.92
C GLY A 123 -15.91 -11.34 6.12
N GLY A 124 -14.75 -11.49 5.48
CA GLY A 124 -14.19 -10.55 4.51
C GLY A 124 -13.19 -9.52 5.08
N PHE A 125 -12.86 -9.56 6.38
CA PHE A 125 -12.21 -8.44 7.06
C PHE A 125 -10.99 -8.87 7.91
N PHE A 126 -9.81 -9.00 7.27
CA PHE A 126 -8.58 -8.47 7.87
C PHE A 126 -7.91 -7.58 6.82
N VAL A 127 -7.79 -6.30 7.14
CA VAL A 127 -7.20 -5.25 6.31
C VAL A 127 -5.76 -5.02 6.71
N ASP A 128 -5.12 -6.03 7.27
CA ASP A 128 -3.76 -5.88 7.77
C ASP A 128 -2.81 -5.71 6.60
N GLY A 129 -1.92 -4.71 6.70
CA GLY A 129 -0.84 -4.56 5.74
C GLY A 129 0.17 -5.69 5.95
N ALA A 130 0.33 -6.54 4.94
CA ALA A 130 1.37 -7.55 4.88
C ALA A 130 1.96 -7.61 3.48
N ILE A 131 3.27 -7.84 3.39
CA ILE A 131 3.95 -8.10 2.11
C ILE A 131 4.52 -9.52 2.10
N THR A 132 4.76 -10.07 0.91
CA THR A 132 5.42 -11.37 0.79
C THR A 132 6.88 -11.31 1.27
N LEU A 133 7.45 -12.47 1.65
CA LEU A 133 8.87 -12.56 2.00
C LEU A 133 9.79 -12.10 0.85
N ASP A 134 9.41 -12.39 -0.39
CA ASP A 134 10.19 -11.97 -1.55
C ASP A 134 10.11 -10.46 -1.77
N THR A 135 8.96 -9.84 -1.51
CA THR A 135 8.84 -8.38 -1.50
C THR A 135 9.65 -7.74 -0.39
N TYR A 136 9.66 -8.32 0.81
CA TYR A 136 10.50 -7.85 1.90
C TYR A 136 12.01 -7.95 1.57
N LYS A 137 12.47 -9.09 1.06
CA LYS A 137 13.89 -9.28 0.67
C LYS A 137 14.29 -8.31 -0.43
N TRP A 138 13.44 -8.13 -1.43
CA TRP A 138 13.66 -7.15 -2.50
C TRP A 138 13.75 -5.73 -1.94
N PHE A 139 12.85 -5.35 -1.02
CA PHE A 139 12.88 -4.04 -0.36
C PHE A 139 14.20 -3.82 0.38
N VAL A 140 14.60 -4.79 1.21
CA VAL A 140 15.89 -4.75 1.92
C VAL A 140 17.06 -4.61 0.96
N GLU A 141 17.04 -5.33 -0.15
CA GLU A 141 18.05 -5.20 -1.21
C GLU A 141 18.07 -3.80 -1.82
N GLN A 142 16.91 -3.21 -2.12
CA GLN A 142 16.82 -1.87 -2.70
C GLN A 142 17.40 -0.81 -1.76
N ILE A 143 17.09 -0.85 -0.47
CA ILE A 143 17.58 0.18 0.47
C ILE A 143 19.08 0.00 0.77
N ILE A 144 19.60 -1.24 0.80
CA ILE A 144 21.02 -1.50 1.06
C ILE A 144 21.90 -1.19 -0.15
N LYS A 145 21.45 -1.52 -1.38
CA LYS A 145 22.27 -1.35 -2.59
C LYS A 145 22.29 0.06 -3.14
N ASN A 146 21.49 0.97 -2.60
CA ASN A 146 21.35 2.34 -3.10
C ASN A 146 21.56 3.39 -1.99
N PRO A 147 22.69 3.35 -1.26
CA PRO A 147 22.94 4.23 -0.11
C PRO A 147 23.15 5.70 -0.48
N ASP A 148 23.35 6.00 -1.77
CA ASP A 148 23.57 7.33 -2.33
C ASP A 148 22.29 7.97 -2.90
N ARG A 149 21.16 7.27 -2.84
CA ARG A 149 19.87 7.73 -3.36
C ARG A 149 18.97 8.22 -2.24
N ILE A 150 18.08 9.14 -2.59
CA ILE A 150 16.91 9.45 -1.77
C ILE A 150 15.89 8.33 -2.00
N ILE A 151 15.52 7.60 -0.95
CA ILE A 151 14.58 6.49 -1.02
C ILE A 151 13.19 6.94 -0.56
N ALA A 152 12.23 6.94 -1.49
CA ALA A 152 10.82 7.22 -1.23
C ALA A 152 9.99 5.94 -1.38
N VAL A 153 9.55 5.36 -0.27
CA VAL A 153 8.69 4.17 -0.23
C VAL A 153 7.23 4.60 -0.31
N ASN A 154 6.48 3.96 -1.19
CA ASN A 154 5.06 4.16 -1.39
C ASN A 154 4.37 2.82 -1.09
N CYS A 155 3.46 2.81 -0.13
CA CYS A 155 2.74 1.62 0.32
C CYS A 155 1.32 2.06 0.69
N HIS A 156 0.30 1.24 0.44
CA HIS A 156 -1.06 1.64 0.78
C HIS A 156 -1.21 1.80 2.30
N HIS A 157 -0.84 0.75 3.05
CA HIS A 157 -0.84 0.82 4.49
C HIS A 157 0.37 1.61 5.04
N PRO A 158 0.15 2.53 5.99
CA PRO A 158 1.24 3.17 6.71
C PRO A 158 1.99 2.16 7.58
N LEU A 159 3.26 2.43 7.84
CA LEU A 159 4.06 1.58 8.72
C LEU A 159 3.65 1.74 10.20
N LYS A 160 3.66 0.62 10.94
CA LYS A 160 3.17 0.58 12.34
C LYS A 160 3.88 1.56 13.27
N ASP A 161 3.09 2.22 14.12
CA ASP A 161 3.54 3.20 15.11
C ASP A 161 4.31 4.40 14.53
N THR A 162 3.95 4.85 13.33
CA THR A 162 4.59 6.01 12.69
C THR A 162 3.67 7.23 12.69
N THR A 163 2.58 7.19 11.95
CA THR A 163 1.62 8.29 11.79
C THR A 163 0.31 8.04 12.56
N ILE A 164 -0.65 8.95 12.44
CA ILE A 164 -1.96 8.84 13.07
C ILE A 164 -2.65 7.51 12.79
N GLY A 165 -3.25 6.91 13.84
CA GLY A 165 -4.03 5.67 13.72
C GLY A 165 -3.23 4.40 13.46
N THR A 166 -1.90 4.46 13.37
CA THR A 166 -1.04 3.33 12.94
C THR A 166 -0.56 2.40 14.05
N GLY A 167 -0.93 2.67 15.30
CA GLY A 167 -0.64 1.73 16.38
C GLY A 167 -1.59 0.54 16.34
N ILE A 168 -1.17 -0.59 16.91
CA ILE A 168 -2.07 -1.74 17.08
C ILE A 168 -3.30 -1.29 17.87
N ASP A 169 -4.49 -1.61 17.34
CA ASP A 169 -5.80 -1.20 17.85
C ASP A 169 -6.14 0.30 17.82
N GLU A 170 -5.25 1.17 17.35
CA GLU A 170 -5.55 2.61 17.28
C GLU A 170 -6.66 2.93 16.27
N SER A 171 -6.75 2.18 15.17
CA SER A 171 -7.87 2.28 14.21
C SER A 171 -9.23 2.09 14.87
N TRP A 172 -9.31 1.13 15.79
CA TRP A 172 -10.54 0.76 16.46
C TRP A 172 -10.91 1.81 17.51
N GLN A 173 -9.92 2.30 18.27
CA GLN A 173 -10.11 3.32 19.28
C GLN A 173 -10.46 4.69 18.67
N GLY A 174 -9.76 5.06 17.60
CA GLY A 174 -9.95 6.30 16.86
C GLY A 174 -11.10 6.25 15.85
N GLN A 175 -11.76 5.09 15.68
CA GLN A 175 -12.83 4.87 14.71
C GLN A 175 -12.41 5.09 13.24
N TYR A 176 -11.13 4.96 12.93
CA TYR A 176 -10.62 4.98 11.54
C TYR A 176 -11.07 3.74 10.76
N MET A 177 -11.25 2.61 11.47
CA MET A 177 -11.82 1.39 10.91
C MET A 177 -13.03 0.95 11.75
N THR A 178 -14.23 1.27 11.28
CA THR A 178 -15.48 1.08 12.04
C THR A 178 -16.14 -0.28 11.82
N ARG A 179 -15.75 -1.01 10.77
CA ARG A 179 -16.27 -2.35 10.49
C ARG A 179 -15.47 -3.39 11.26
N TYR A 180 -16.07 -4.00 12.27
CA TYR A 180 -15.46 -5.13 12.97
C TYR A 180 -16.52 -6.17 13.36
N ASN A 181 -16.11 -7.43 13.44
CA ASN A 181 -16.95 -8.46 14.01
C ASN A 181 -16.95 -8.32 15.55
N PRO A 182 -18.09 -8.10 16.22
CA PRO A 182 -18.14 -7.95 17.67
C PRO A 182 -17.53 -9.14 18.43
N LYS A 183 -17.48 -10.33 17.81
CA LYS A 183 -16.85 -11.53 18.38
C LYS A 183 -15.35 -11.36 18.64
N TYR A 184 -14.68 -10.44 17.92
CA TYR A 184 -13.25 -10.17 18.05
C TYR A 184 -12.93 -8.93 18.91
N LYS A 185 -13.93 -8.36 19.60
CA LYS A 185 -13.73 -7.18 20.47
C LYS A 185 -12.56 -7.34 21.47
N ASN A 186 -12.34 -8.56 21.97
CA ASN A 186 -11.31 -8.88 22.96
C ASN A 186 -10.08 -9.59 22.35
N ASP A 187 -9.94 -9.59 21.02
CA ASP A 187 -8.89 -10.32 20.29
C ASP A 187 -8.20 -9.38 19.28
N PRO A 188 -7.17 -8.61 19.69
CA PRO A 188 -6.46 -7.65 18.83
C PRO A 188 -5.92 -8.27 17.54
N GLU A 189 -5.40 -9.50 17.61
CA GLU A 189 -4.86 -10.21 16.43
C GLU A 189 -5.94 -10.50 15.39
N LYS A 190 -7.20 -10.50 15.83
CA LYS A 190 -8.36 -10.69 14.97
C LYS A 190 -9.13 -9.40 14.70
N ARG A 191 -8.56 -8.25 15.02
CA ARG A 191 -9.10 -6.93 14.67
C ARG A 191 -8.36 -6.36 13.47
N LEU A 192 -9.06 -5.49 12.76
CA LEU A 192 -8.53 -4.76 11.60
C LEU A 192 -7.40 -3.83 12.00
N GLN A 193 -6.18 -4.10 11.54
CA GLN A 193 -5.04 -3.20 11.73
C GLN A 193 -4.83 -2.38 10.46
N PRO A 194 -4.76 -1.04 10.56
CA PRO A 194 -4.70 -0.16 9.39
C PRO A 194 -3.26 0.04 8.92
N THR A 195 -2.39 -0.96 9.09
CA THR A 195 -0.94 -0.74 9.07
C THR A 195 -0.17 -1.92 8.53
N LEU A 196 0.95 -1.63 7.86
CA LEU A 196 1.95 -2.60 7.49
C LEU A 196 2.78 -2.97 8.72
N HIS A 197 2.72 -4.24 9.11
CA HIS A 197 3.49 -4.73 10.26
C HIS A 197 4.06 -6.13 10.11
N GLN A 198 3.73 -6.86 9.04
CA GLN A 198 4.11 -8.27 8.89
C GLN A 198 4.68 -8.61 7.52
N VAL A 199 5.46 -9.69 7.51
CA VAL A 199 5.87 -10.40 6.30
C VAL A 199 5.17 -11.76 6.27
N TYR A 200 4.42 -12.01 5.20
CA TYR A 200 3.58 -13.19 5.03
C TYR A 200 4.36 -14.50 5.22
N ASP A 201 3.70 -15.45 5.89
CA ASP A 201 4.13 -16.83 6.17
C ASP A 201 5.41 -16.99 7.01
N VAL A 202 5.98 -15.89 7.53
CA VAL A 202 7.19 -15.93 8.37
C VAL A 202 7.08 -15.16 9.68
N ASP A 203 6.32 -14.07 9.68
CA ASP A 203 6.22 -13.19 10.84
C ASP A 203 4.97 -13.52 11.66
N LYS A 204 5.10 -13.50 12.99
CA LYS A 204 3.93 -13.49 13.89
C LYS A 204 3.20 -12.14 13.81
N PHE A 205 1.97 -12.08 14.34
CA PHE A 205 1.25 -10.82 14.54
C PHE A 205 2.12 -9.82 15.33
N ASP A 206 1.99 -8.54 15.00
CA ASP A 206 2.73 -7.44 15.65
C ASP A 206 4.26 -7.57 15.51
N SER A 207 4.73 -7.94 14.31
CA SER A 207 6.16 -8.14 14.08
C SER A 207 6.96 -6.83 14.22
N PRO A 208 8.14 -6.86 14.90
CA PRO A 208 9.01 -5.69 15.03
C PRO A 208 9.98 -5.54 13.86
N LYS A 209 9.86 -6.36 12.81
CA LYS A 209 10.89 -6.56 11.78
C LYS A 209 11.22 -5.29 10.99
N PHE A 210 10.21 -4.54 10.52
CA PHE A 210 10.42 -3.26 9.85
C PHE A 210 11.01 -2.21 10.78
N LYS A 211 10.45 -2.07 11.99
CA LYS A 211 10.97 -1.18 13.03
C LYS A 211 12.45 -1.44 13.31
N ASN A 212 12.83 -2.69 13.50
CA ASN A 212 14.20 -3.08 13.80
C ASN A 212 15.12 -2.77 12.61
N LEU A 213 14.72 -3.16 11.40
CA LEU A 213 15.48 -2.89 10.18
C LEU A 213 15.77 -1.40 10.02
N LEU A 214 14.74 -0.56 10.07
CA LEU A 214 14.87 0.88 9.82
C LEU A 214 15.56 1.59 11.00
N SER A 215 15.22 1.27 12.24
CA SER A 215 15.86 1.91 13.41
C SER A 215 17.35 1.57 13.54
N GLN A 216 17.77 0.37 13.12
CA GLN A 216 19.18 -0.03 13.09
C GLN A 216 19.95 0.58 11.92
N ASN A 217 19.25 1.07 10.89
CA ASN A 217 19.80 1.66 9.68
C ASN A 217 19.16 3.05 9.46
N THR A 218 19.31 3.93 10.46
CA THR A 218 18.71 5.27 10.43
C THR A 218 19.11 6.02 9.15
N GLY A 219 18.13 6.60 8.46
CA GLY A 219 18.35 7.34 7.22
C GLY A 219 18.47 6.46 5.96
N ILE A 220 18.33 5.13 6.05
CA ILE A 220 18.35 4.25 4.86
C ILE A 220 17.07 4.36 4.02
N VAL A 221 16.00 4.89 4.62
CA VAL A 221 14.77 5.30 3.94
C VAL A 221 14.48 6.73 4.35
N ASP A 222 14.48 7.64 3.38
CA ASP A 222 14.22 9.06 3.63
C ASP A 222 12.74 9.33 3.85
N MET A 223 11.88 8.70 3.04
CA MET A 223 10.44 8.96 3.03
C MET A 223 9.64 7.67 2.92
N TRP A 224 8.58 7.58 3.71
CA TRP A 224 7.52 6.58 3.61
C TRP A 224 6.19 7.31 3.41
N ILE A 225 5.51 7.00 2.32
CA ILE A 225 4.30 7.68 1.87
C ILE A 225 3.19 6.63 1.77
N SER A 226 2.07 6.89 2.44
CA SER A 226 0.97 5.94 2.59
C SER A 226 -0.38 6.62 2.71
N GLY A 227 -1.47 5.86 2.58
CA GLY A 227 -2.85 6.35 2.77
C GLY A 227 -3.60 5.50 3.80
N HIS A 228 -4.75 4.96 3.39
CA HIS A 228 -5.59 4.01 4.13
C HIS A 228 -6.34 4.55 5.36
N VAL A 229 -5.71 5.34 6.23
CA VAL A 229 -6.30 5.70 7.54
C VAL A 229 -7.47 6.70 7.41
N HIS A 230 -7.53 7.47 6.33
CA HIS A 230 -8.62 8.42 6.03
C HIS A 230 -8.90 9.42 7.17
N HIS A 231 -7.85 9.89 7.83
CA HIS A 231 -7.96 10.88 8.90
C HIS A 231 -8.34 12.27 8.36
N LEU A 232 -8.86 13.14 9.23
CA LEU A 232 -9.12 14.53 8.86
C LEU A 232 -7.82 15.33 8.72
N VAL A 233 -7.85 16.39 7.91
CA VAL A 233 -6.72 17.30 7.77
C VAL A 233 -6.45 17.98 9.12
N GLU A 234 -5.19 17.93 9.58
CA GLU A 234 -4.73 18.40 10.90
C GLU A 234 -5.23 17.59 12.12
N GLU A 235 -5.86 16.44 11.91
CA GLU A 235 -6.22 15.55 13.02
C GLU A 235 -4.96 15.02 13.74
N ILE A 236 -5.08 14.91 15.07
CA ILE A 236 -4.08 14.29 15.94
C ILE A 236 -4.80 13.27 16.82
N PHE A 237 -4.29 12.04 16.84
CA PHE A 237 -4.77 10.99 17.73
C PHE A 237 -3.59 10.27 18.37
N ASN A 238 -3.67 10.02 19.68
CA ASN A 238 -2.57 9.49 20.50
C ASN A 238 -1.23 10.22 20.29
N GLY A 239 -1.28 11.54 20.06
CA GLY A 239 -0.09 12.37 19.84
C GLY A 239 0.55 12.20 18.45
N LYS A 240 -0.05 11.44 17.54
CA LYS A 240 0.40 11.25 16.16
C LYS A 240 -0.53 11.96 15.18
N GLY A 241 0.04 12.63 14.19
CA GLY A 241 -0.69 13.27 13.09
C GLY A 241 -0.36 12.63 11.74
N LYS A 242 -0.72 13.32 10.66
CA LYS A 242 -0.44 12.91 9.27
C LYS A 242 1.04 12.78 8.92
N TYR A 243 1.92 13.38 9.72
CA TYR A 243 3.36 13.38 9.53
C TYR A 243 4.09 12.97 10.81
N ALA A 244 5.16 12.19 10.68
CA ALA A 244 6.05 11.85 11.78
C ALA A 244 7.49 11.64 11.32
N CYS A 245 8.44 11.94 12.21
CA CYS A 245 9.80 11.40 12.12
C CYS A 245 9.86 10.14 12.98
N ALA A 246 9.94 8.97 12.35
CA ALA A 246 9.96 7.68 13.04
C ALA A 246 10.97 6.75 12.35
N TYR A 247 11.56 5.84 13.12
CA TYR A 247 12.51 4.82 12.63
C TYR A 247 13.63 5.35 11.73
N GLY A 248 14.03 6.61 11.91
CA GLY A 248 15.11 7.24 11.14
C GLY A 248 14.72 7.78 9.77
N GLY A 249 13.42 7.91 9.46
CA GLY A 249 12.92 8.52 8.23
C GLY A 249 11.68 9.39 8.45
N HIS A 250 11.23 10.03 7.38
CA HIS A 250 10.00 10.82 7.35
C HIS A 250 8.82 9.96 6.91
N HIS A 251 7.72 9.99 7.66
CA HIS A 251 6.50 9.24 7.35
C HIS A 251 5.35 10.20 7.08
N PHE A 252 4.63 9.97 5.99
CA PHE A 252 3.48 10.75 5.54
C PHE A 252 2.29 9.81 5.34
N ASN A 253 1.18 10.15 5.97
CA ASN A 253 -0.13 9.57 5.72
C ASN A 253 -0.98 10.64 5.04
N VAL A 254 -1.48 10.35 3.83
CA VAL A 254 -2.17 11.33 2.96
C VAL A 254 -3.65 11.01 2.80
#